data_AF-A0A844D5Y1-F1
#
_entry.id   AF-A0A844D5Y1-F1
#
_cell.length_a   1.000
_cell.length_b   1.000
_cell.length_c   1.000
_cell.angle_alpha   90.00
_cell.angle_beta   90.00
_cell.angle_gamma   90.00
#
_symmetry.space_group_name_H-M   'P 1'
#
loop_
_entity.id
_entity.type
_entity.pdbx_description
1 polymer ?
#
loop_
_entity_poly.entity_id
_entity_poly.type
_entity_poly.pdbx_seq_one_letter_code
_entity_poly.pdbx_strand_id
1 'polypeptide(L)'
;MALKRADIRKILENAETSNDDKAKAILDALHEETDALRDELDTEKNARVAAEKERDAANSGKQTAEQALTDYKTQQTAKESRAAKESKFREQLKAAGVLEKYFDRIVRLSGEDIDKMELDSKGNVKNADKLAESLKTDWSDYVGSTTTKGAQVDNPPANTGSKMTKEQIINIKDATERQAAIAANPEAFGLAAKE
;
A
#
# COMPACT_ATOMS: atom_id res chain seq x y z
N MET A 1 45.46 -2.85 -50.23
CA MET A 1 45.79 -4.14 -50.88
C MET A 1 47.24 -4.47 -50.57
N ALA A 2 47.53 -5.67 -50.05
CA ALA A 2 48.91 -5.99 -49.66
C ALA A 2 49.82 -6.14 -50.89
N LEU A 3 51.01 -5.53 -50.86
CA LEU A 3 52.02 -5.69 -51.90
C LEU A 3 52.50 -7.14 -51.91
N LYS A 4 52.35 -7.80 -53.06
CA LYS A 4 52.68 -9.22 -53.15
C LYS A 4 54.13 -9.37 -53.59
N ARG A 5 54.78 -10.39 -53.03
CA ARG A 5 56.12 -10.82 -53.47
C ARG A 5 56.20 -11.09 -54.98
N ALA A 6 55.10 -11.53 -55.59
CA ALA A 6 55.01 -11.75 -57.03
C ALA A 6 55.12 -10.44 -57.84
N ASP A 7 54.57 -9.33 -57.33
CA ASP A 7 54.61 -8.03 -58.00
C ASP A 7 56.01 -7.41 -57.90
N ILE A 8 56.67 -7.55 -56.75
CA ILE A 8 58.09 -7.17 -56.57
C ILE A 8 58.99 -7.98 -57.51
N ARG A 9 58.76 -9.29 -57.64
CA ARG A 9 59.54 -10.16 -58.52
C ARG A 9 59.43 -9.73 -59.99
N LYS A 10 58.22 -9.39 -60.46
CA LYS A 10 58.01 -8.86 -61.82
C LYS A 10 58.82 -7.59 -62.07
N ILE A 11 58.90 -6.67 -61.10
CA ILE A 11 59.70 -5.45 -61.21
C ILE A 11 61.19 -5.80 -61.34
N LEU A 12 61.69 -6.72 -60.51
CA LEU A 12 63.09 -7.13 -60.51
C LEU A 12 63.52 -7.85 -61.80
N GLU A 13 62.66 -8.71 -62.35
CA GLU A 13 62.92 -9.52 -63.54
C GLU A 13 62.84 -8.74 -64.86
N ASN A 14 62.35 -7.49 -64.86
CA ASN A 14 62.24 -6.69 -66.08
C ASN A 14 63.64 -6.29 -66.63
N ALA A 15 64.09 -6.93 -67.71
CA ALA A 15 65.41 -6.68 -68.29
C ALA A 15 65.56 -5.30 -68.98
N GLU A 16 64.44 -4.64 -69.30
CA GLU A 16 64.42 -3.35 -70.02
C GLU A 16 64.49 -2.13 -69.08
N THR A 17 64.46 -2.34 -67.76
CA THR A 17 64.43 -1.27 -66.75
C THR A 17 65.75 -1.23 -65.97
N SER A 18 66.29 -0.02 -65.76
CA SER A 18 67.49 0.18 -64.93
C SER A 18 67.26 -0.29 -63.49
N ASN A 19 68.33 -0.65 -62.78
CA ASN A 19 68.25 -1.01 -61.36
C ASN A 19 67.71 0.14 -60.50
N ASP A 20 68.04 1.40 -60.84
CA ASP A 20 67.56 2.58 -60.11
C ASP A 20 66.04 2.76 -60.28
N ASP A 21 65.53 2.58 -61.50
CA ASP A 21 64.10 2.68 -61.79
C ASP A 21 63.31 1.51 -61.15
N LYS A 22 63.90 0.31 -61.09
CA LYS A 22 63.32 -0.82 -60.34
C LYS A 22 63.24 -0.53 -58.83
N ALA A 23 64.31 0.02 -58.26
CA ALA A 23 64.34 0.39 -56.85
C ALA A 23 63.29 1.46 -56.54
N LYS A 24 63.14 2.45 -57.42
CA LYS A 24 62.11 3.49 -57.31
C LYS A 24 60.70 2.91 -57.38
N ALA A 25 60.41 2.03 -58.35
CA ALA A 25 59.10 1.41 -58.47
C ALA A 25 58.73 0.55 -57.25
N ILE A 26 59.69 -0.15 -56.65
CA ILE A 26 59.47 -0.90 -55.41
C ILE A 26 59.21 0.05 -54.24
N LEU A 27 59.98 1.13 -54.14
CA LEU A 27 59.81 2.13 -53.08
C LEU A 27 58.44 2.82 -53.17
N ASP A 28 58.01 3.21 -54.36
CA ASP A 28 56.70 3.81 -54.60
C ASP A 28 55.58 2.84 -54.19
N ALA A 29 55.67 1.56 -54.58
CA ALA A 29 54.70 0.54 -54.19
C ALA A 29 54.66 0.28 -52.67
N LEU A 30 55.82 0.34 -51.99
CA LEU A 30 55.90 0.22 -50.53
C LEU A 30 55.33 1.44 -49.81
N HIS A 31 55.53 2.65 -50.34
CA HIS A 31 54.91 3.87 -49.80
C HIS A 31 53.39 3.83 -49.94
N GLU A 32 52.88 3.45 -51.12
CA GLU A 32 51.43 3.27 -51.34
C GLU A 32 50.81 2.27 -50.35
N GLU A 33 51.47 1.13 -50.11
CA GLU A 33 50.99 0.16 -49.12
C GLU A 33 51.06 0.70 -47.68
N THR A 34 52.14 1.42 -47.34
CA THR A 34 52.31 2.00 -46.00
C THR A 34 51.26 3.06 -45.70
N ASP A 35 50.97 3.94 -46.67
CA ASP A 35 49.95 4.96 -46.53
C ASP A 35 48.55 4.32 -46.42
N ALA A 36 48.24 3.31 -47.24
CA ALA A 36 46.98 2.58 -47.16
C ALA A 36 46.80 1.89 -45.79
N LEU A 37 47.83 1.22 -45.27
CA LEU A 37 47.79 0.58 -43.96
C LEU A 37 47.63 1.59 -42.82
N ARG A 38 48.21 2.78 -42.98
CA ARG A 38 48.07 3.88 -42.01
C ARG A 38 46.63 4.40 -41.98
N ASP A 39 46.02 4.58 -43.15
CA ASP A 39 44.62 5.00 -43.27
C ASP A 39 43.65 3.96 -42.68
N GLU A 40 43.89 2.67 -42.95
CA GLU A 40 43.13 1.56 -42.37
C GLU A 40 43.26 1.56 -40.83
N LEU A 41 44.49 1.70 -40.32
CA LEU A 41 44.75 1.74 -38.88
C LEU A 41 44.05 2.93 -38.19
N ASP A 42 44.09 4.12 -38.80
CA ASP A 42 43.46 5.29 -38.23
C ASP A 42 41.92 5.20 -38.31
N THR A 43 41.38 4.57 -39.36
CA THR A 43 39.95 4.22 -39.46
C THR A 43 39.51 3.29 -38.33
N GLU A 44 40.25 2.19 -38.12
CA GLU A 44 39.95 1.20 -37.07
C GLU A 44 40.09 1.79 -35.65
N LYS A 45 41.10 2.64 -35.41
CA LYS A 45 41.22 3.35 -34.14
C LYS A 45 39.99 4.22 -33.86
N ASN A 46 39.55 4.98 -34.87
CA ASN A 46 38.38 5.85 -34.72
C ASN A 46 37.10 5.03 -34.49
N ALA A 47 36.93 3.92 -35.21
CA ALA A 47 35.81 3.00 -35.02
C ALA A 47 35.81 2.40 -33.60
N ARG A 48 36.98 2.01 -33.10
CA ARG A 48 37.12 1.47 -31.74
C ARG A 48 36.78 2.50 -30.66
N VAL A 49 37.22 3.74 -30.81
CA VAL A 49 36.89 4.83 -29.87
C VAL A 49 35.38 5.09 -29.85
N ALA A 50 34.72 5.08 -31.02
CA ALA A 50 33.28 5.22 -31.11
C ALA A 50 32.55 4.05 -30.41
N ALA A 51 32.97 2.81 -30.67
CA ALA A 51 32.40 1.62 -30.06
C ALA A 51 32.58 1.59 -28.53
N GLU A 52 33.74 2.01 -28.03
CA GLU A 52 33.99 2.12 -26.58
C GLU A 52 33.05 3.14 -25.94
N LYS A 53 32.84 4.30 -26.57
CA LYS A 53 31.91 5.33 -26.09
C LYS A 53 30.45 4.84 -26.08
N GLU A 54 30.01 4.14 -27.11
CA GLU A 54 28.66 3.56 -27.18
C GLU A 54 28.45 2.49 -26.11
N ARG A 55 29.44 1.60 -25.93
CA ARG A 55 29.41 0.57 -24.88
C ARG A 55 29.31 1.19 -23.49
N ASP A 56 30.10 2.22 -23.23
CA ASP A 56 30.10 2.88 -21.92
C ASP A 56 28.76 3.58 -21.65
N ALA A 57 28.18 4.25 -22.65
CA ALA A 57 26.85 4.84 -22.55
C ALA A 57 25.75 3.78 -22.31
N ALA A 58 25.81 2.65 -23.01
CA ALA A 58 24.87 1.54 -22.83
C ALA A 58 24.98 0.92 -21.42
N ASN A 59 26.19 0.75 -20.91
CA ASN A 59 26.43 0.24 -19.56
C ASN A 59 25.90 1.19 -18.48
N SER A 60 26.13 2.51 -18.63
CA SER A 60 25.56 3.49 -17.70
C SER A 60 24.03 3.46 -17.72
N GLY A 61 23.41 3.40 -18.90
CA GLY A 61 21.95 3.30 -19.04
C GLY A 61 21.39 2.03 -18.37
N LYS A 62 22.06 0.89 -18.52
CA LYS A 62 21.70 -0.37 -17.85
C LYS A 62 21.73 -0.23 -16.33
N GLN A 63 22.80 0.33 -15.77
CA GLN A 63 22.93 0.51 -14.33
C GLN A 63 21.85 1.42 -13.76
N THR A 64 21.54 2.53 -14.45
CA THR A 64 20.44 3.42 -14.04
C THR A 64 19.09 2.71 -14.07
N ALA A 65 18.80 1.91 -15.09
CA ALA A 65 17.55 1.16 -15.19
C ALA A 65 17.42 0.09 -14.09
N GLU A 66 18.51 -0.63 -13.78
CA GLU A 66 18.54 -1.62 -12.70
C GLU A 66 18.31 -0.99 -11.32
N GLN A 67 18.91 0.18 -11.07
CA GLN A 67 18.66 0.94 -9.83
C GLN A 67 17.21 1.39 -9.75
N ALA A 68 16.67 2.00 -10.82
CA ALA A 68 15.30 2.46 -10.87
C ALA A 68 14.28 1.33 -10.63
N LEU A 69 14.54 0.13 -11.19
CA LEU A 69 13.71 -1.04 -10.95
C LEU A 69 13.75 -1.50 -9.49
N THR A 70 14.93 -1.47 -8.88
CA THR A 70 15.12 -1.84 -7.46
C THR A 70 14.41 -0.85 -6.53
N ASP A 71 14.55 0.45 -6.81
CA ASP A 71 13.88 1.50 -6.05
C ASP A 71 12.36 1.41 -6.20
N TYR A 72 11.86 1.15 -7.41
CA TYR A 72 10.43 0.96 -7.66
C TYR A 72 9.86 -0.22 -6.86
N LYS A 73 10.55 -1.37 -6.87
CA LYS A 73 10.14 -2.55 -6.07
C LYS A 73 10.13 -2.24 -4.58
N THR A 74 11.15 -1.55 -4.09
CA THR A 74 11.24 -1.14 -2.68
C THR A 74 10.09 -0.20 -2.30
N GLN A 75 9.81 0.80 -3.13
CA GLN A 75 8.67 1.70 -2.94
C GLN A 75 7.33 0.95 -2.97
N GLN A 76 7.18 -0.03 -3.85
CA GLN A 76 5.95 -0.81 -3.94
C GLN A 76 5.72 -1.65 -2.67
N THR A 77 6.74 -2.34 -2.18
CA THR A 77 6.68 -3.08 -0.91
C THR A 77 6.37 -2.15 0.27
N ALA A 78 6.97 -0.94 0.30
CA ALA A 78 6.68 0.05 1.32
C ALA A 78 5.22 0.54 1.27
N LYS A 79 4.68 0.79 0.07
CA LYS A 79 3.27 1.17 -0.13
C LYS A 79 2.31 0.08 0.32
N GLU A 80 2.56 -1.17 -0.04
CA GLU A 80 1.74 -2.32 0.37
C GLU A 80 1.77 -2.52 1.89
N SER A 81 2.97 -2.41 2.49
CA SER A 81 3.13 -2.44 3.95
C SER A 81 2.35 -1.32 4.63
N ARG A 82 2.45 -0.08 4.12
CA ARG A 82 1.70 1.06 4.64
C ARG A 82 0.18 0.86 4.51
N ALA A 83 -0.30 0.39 3.37
CA ALA A 83 -1.73 0.14 3.15
C ALA A 83 -2.27 -0.91 4.14
N ALA A 84 -1.51 -1.98 4.40
CA ALA A 84 -1.87 -2.96 5.43
C ALA A 84 -1.94 -2.34 6.83
N LYS A 85 -0.96 -1.49 7.18
CA LYS A 85 -0.96 -0.76 8.45
C LYS A 85 -2.12 0.22 8.56
N GLU A 86 -2.44 1.00 7.51
CA GLU A 86 -3.60 1.91 7.50
C GLU A 86 -4.91 1.15 7.69
N SER A 87 -5.07 -0.01 7.04
CA SER A 87 -6.23 -0.89 7.24
C SER A 87 -6.35 -1.32 8.70
N LYS A 88 -5.25 -1.78 9.30
CA LYS A 88 -5.23 -2.22 10.70
C LYS A 88 -5.46 -1.06 11.67
N PHE A 89 -4.94 0.12 11.37
CA PHE A 89 -5.19 1.31 12.17
C PHE A 89 -6.67 1.72 12.15
N ARG A 90 -7.35 1.64 11.00
CA ARG A 90 -8.80 1.85 10.90
C ARG A 90 -9.60 0.84 11.75
N GLU A 91 -9.19 -0.43 11.78
CA GLU A 91 -9.79 -1.42 12.68
C GLU A 91 -9.66 -1.01 14.16
N GLN A 92 -8.50 -0.46 14.56
CA GLN A 92 -8.27 0.01 15.93
C GLN A 92 -9.08 1.28 16.26
N LEU A 93 -9.21 2.23 15.34
CA LEU A 93 -10.12 3.38 15.52
C LEU A 93 -11.56 2.94 15.76
N LYS A 94 -12.02 1.94 15.01
CA LYS A 94 -13.35 1.35 15.19
C LYS A 94 -13.50 0.70 16.56
N ALA A 95 -12.50 -0.08 17.00
CA ALA A 95 -12.48 -0.69 18.33
C ALA A 95 -12.48 0.37 19.45
N ALA A 96 -11.84 1.51 19.24
CA ALA A 96 -11.84 2.65 20.16
C ALA A 96 -13.18 3.44 20.18
N GLY A 97 -14.14 3.10 19.30
CA GLY A 97 -15.45 3.76 19.21
C GLY A 97 -15.45 5.09 18.44
N VAL A 98 -14.37 5.38 17.73
CA VAL A 98 -14.28 6.56 16.85
C VAL A 98 -15.27 6.42 15.70
N LEU A 99 -15.97 7.50 15.35
CA LEU A 99 -16.93 7.49 14.26
C LEU A 99 -16.24 7.36 12.88
N GLU A 100 -16.71 6.43 12.04
CA GLU A 100 -16.09 6.09 10.75
C GLU A 100 -15.91 7.31 9.81
N LYS A 101 -16.83 8.28 9.86
CA LYS A 101 -16.74 9.54 9.09
C LYS A 101 -15.47 10.36 9.36
N TYR A 102 -14.76 10.08 10.45
CA TYR A 102 -13.52 10.76 10.81
C TYR A 102 -12.26 9.94 10.52
N PHE A 103 -12.39 8.67 10.08
CA PHE A 103 -11.23 7.78 9.89
C PHE A 103 -10.21 8.35 8.91
N ASP A 104 -10.64 8.84 7.74
CA ASP A 104 -9.69 9.35 6.74
C ASP A 104 -8.94 10.60 7.20
N ARG A 105 -9.56 11.43 8.04
CA ARG A 105 -8.88 12.58 8.65
C ARG A 105 -7.84 12.11 9.65
N ILE A 106 -8.21 11.16 10.51
CA ILE A 106 -7.34 10.66 11.57
C ILE A 106 -6.16 9.88 10.99
N VAL A 107 -6.39 8.98 10.03
CA VAL A 107 -5.34 8.25 9.30
C VAL A 107 -4.33 9.20 8.67
N ARG A 108 -4.80 10.31 8.08
CA ARG A 108 -3.92 11.32 7.48
C ARG A 108 -3.06 12.05 8.52
N LEU A 109 -3.60 12.29 9.71
CA LEU A 109 -2.89 12.97 10.81
C LEU A 109 -1.94 12.03 11.56
N SER A 110 -2.24 10.74 11.60
CA SER A 110 -1.45 9.71 12.29
C SER A 110 -0.43 9.01 11.40
N GLY A 111 -0.01 9.63 10.29
CA GLY A 111 0.86 8.98 9.30
C GLY A 111 2.16 8.41 9.87
N GLU A 112 2.82 9.15 10.77
CA GLU A 112 4.07 8.71 11.43
C GLU A 112 3.83 7.57 12.43
N ASP A 113 2.73 7.61 13.18
CA ASP A 113 2.35 6.54 14.10
C ASP A 113 2.02 5.25 13.36
N ILE A 114 1.33 5.37 12.22
CA ILE A 114 1.03 4.25 11.32
C ILE A 114 2.32 3.67 10.75
N ASP A 115 3.29 4.51 10.35
CA ASP A 115 4.58 4.02 9.84
C ASP A 115 5.38 3.26 10.91
N LYS A 116 5.33 3.72 12.17
CA LYS A 116 5.97 3.08 13.33
C LYS A 116 5.19 1.86 13.85
N MET A 117 3.91 1.72 13.49
CA MET A 117 3.08 0.60 13.94
C MET A 117 3.67 -0.72 13.47
N GLU A 118 3.87 -1.65 14.39
CA GLU A 118 4.38 -2.99 14.07
C GLU A 118 3.25 -3.99 13.96
N LEU A 119 3.34 -4.86 12.95
CA LEU A 119 2.45 -6.01 12.81
C LEU A 119 3.17 -7.28 13.29
N ASP A 120 2.43 -8.21 13.88
CA ASP A 120 2.91 -9.55 14.19
C ASP A 120 2.98 -10.43 12.92
N SER A 121 3.45 -11.68 13.07
CA SER A 121 3.57 -12.62 11.95
C SER A 121 2.22 -13.04 11.33
N LYS A 122 1.10 -12.72 11.98
CA LYS A 122 -0.26 -12.96 11.50
C LYS A 122 -0.88 -11.69 10.88
N GLY A 123 -0.15 -10.58 10.85
CA GLY A 123 -0.61 -9.29 10.32
C GLY A 123 -1.46 -8.48 11.30
N ASN A 124 -1.50 -8.81 12.59
CA ASN A 124 -2.21 -8.04 13.61
C ASN A 124 -1.31 -6.99 14.25
N VAL A 125 -1.89 -5.90 14.75
CA VAL A 125 -1.12 -4.84 15.44
C VAL A 125 -0.51 -5.40 16.73
N LYS A 126 0.81 -5.25 16.89
CA LYS A 126 1.47 -5.54 18.17
C LYS A 126 0.98 -4.53 19.23
N ASN A 127 0.69 -5.00 20.43
CA ASN A 127 0.15 -4.18 21.53
C ASN A 127 -1.16 -3.45 21.17
N ALA A 128 -2.05 -4.12 20.43
CA ALA A 128 -3.34 -3.57 19.99
C ALA A 128 -4.13 -2.91 21.13
N ASP A 129 -4.21 -3.52 22.30
CA ASP A 129 -4.97 -2.98 23.44
C ASP A 129 -4.45 -1.61 23.88
N LYS A 130 -3.12 -1.46 23.98
CA LYS A 130 -2.48 -0.19 24.34
C LYS A 130 -2.73 0.90 23.28
N LEU A 131 -2.70 0.52 22.00
CA LEU A 131 -3.03 1.43 20.92
C LEU A 131 -4.52 1.84 20.96
N ALA A 132 -5.43 0.91 21.22
CA ALA A 132 -6.85 1.22 21.34
C ALA A 132 -7.14 2.19 22.49
N GLU A 133 -6.47 2.02 23.64
CA GLU A 133 -6.55 2.94 24.77
C GLU A 133 -6.02 4.35 24.44
N SER A 134 -4.89 4.44 23.75
CA SER A 134 -4.35 5.74 23.34
C SER A 134 -5.26 6.42 22.33
N LEU A 135 -5.77 5.68 21.33
CA LEU A 135 -6.70 6.22 20.34
C LEU A 135 -8.00 6.73 20.96
N LYS A 136 -8.54 6.03 21.97
CA LYS A 136 -9.74 6.47 22.69
C LYS A 136 -9.50 7.77 23.46
N THR A 137 -8.27 8.00 23.92
CA THR A 137 -7.86 9.21 24.62
C THR A 137 -7.60 10.36 23.64
N ASP A 138 -6.71 10.13 22.67
CA ASP A 138 -6.23 11.12 21.70
C ASP A 138 -7.34 11.61 20.76
N TRP A 139 -8.31 10.74 20.45
CA TRP A 139 -9.43 11.03 19.55
C TRP A 139 -10.79 11.00 20.26
N SER A 140 -10.81 11.21 21.58
CA SER A 140 -12.04 11.18 22.41
C SER A 140 -13.18 12.05 21.88
N ASP A 141 -12.88 13.24 21.36
CA ASP A 141 -13.87 14.15 20.76
C ASP A 141 -14.59 13.58 19.52
N TYR A 142 -14.02 12.56 18.89
CA TYR A 142 -14.54 11.91 17.70
C TYR A 142 -15.21 10.56 18.00
N VAL A 143 -15.25 10.15 19.27
CA VAL A 143 -15.95 8.95 19.74
C VAL A 143 -17.46 9.20 19.78
N GLY A 144 -18.24 8.23 19.29
CA GLY A 144 -19.70 8.33 19.32
C GLY A 144 -20.24 8.36 20.76
N SER A 145 -21.10 9.33 21.08
CA SER A 145 -21.82 9.35 22.34
C SER A 145 -23.09 8.48 22.25
N THR A 146 -23.17 7.44 23.08
CA THR A 146 -24.44 6.75 23.32
C THR A 146 -25.18 7.48 24.44
N THR A 147 -26.14 8.33 24.08
CA THR A 147 -27.07 8.89 25.05
C THR A 147 -28.10 7.82 25.43
N THR A 148 -28.05 7.35 26.68
CA THR A 148 -29.12 6.53 27.25
C THR A 148 -30.30 7.44 27.58
N LYS A 149 -31.34 7.39 26.74
CA LYS A 149 -32.62 8.01 27.09
C LYS A 149 -33.29 7.15 28.16
N GLY A 150 -33.37 7.67 29.39
CA GLY A 150 -34.09 7.02 30.48
C GLY A 150 -35.58 6.81 30.14
N ALA A 151 -36.22 5.87 30.83
CA ALA A 151 -37.67 5.70 30.73
C ALA A 151 -38.39 7.03 31.02
N GLN A 152 -39.42 7.34 30.23
CA GLN A 152 -40.23 8.53 30.45
C GLN A 152 -41.05 8.34 31.73
N VAL A 153 -40.77 9.14 32.76
CA VAL A 153 -41.39 9.00 34.09
C VAL A 153 -42.60 9.92 34.30
N ASP A 154 -42.85 10.87 33.40
CA ASP A 154 -43.95 11.84 33.59
C ASP A 154 -45.33 11.22 33.35
N ASN A 155 -45.40 10.10 32.62
CA ASN A 155 -46.62 9.33 32.40
C ASN A 155 -46.38 7.86 32.76
N PRO A 156 -46.28 7.51 34.06
CA PRO A 156 -46.30 6.11 34.45
C PRO A 156 -47.59 5.48 33.91
N PRO A 157 -47.55 4.24 33.37
CA PRO A 157 -48.76 3.53 32.99
C PRO A 157 -49.72 3.54 34.17
N ALA A 158 -50.98 3.92 33.93
CA ALA A 158 -52.00 3.86 34.95
C ALA A 158 -52.02 2.42 35.50
N ASN A 159 -51.75 2.28 36.81
CA ASN A 159 -51.94 1.02 37.50
C ASN A 159 -53.46 0.80 37.61
N THR A 160 -54.10 0.42 36.51
CA THR A 160 -55.33 -0.36 36.57
C THR A 160 -54.92 -1.69 37.16
N GLY A 161 -54.92 -1.76 38.50
CA GLY A 161 -54.65 -2.98 39.25
C GLY A 161 -55.39 -4.12 38.57
N SER A 162 -54.68 -5.23 38.32
CA SER A 162 -55.19 -6.37 37.58
C SER A 162 -56.60 -6.71 38.05
N LYS A 163 -57.61 -6.57 37.17
CA LYS A 163 -58.99 -6.96 37.48
C LYS A 163 -58.97 -8.40 37.99
N MET A 164 -59.31 -8.60 39.26
CA MET A 164 -59.37 -9.94 39.83
C MET A 164 -60.63 -10.63 39.31
N THR A 165 -60.51 -11.90 38.96
CA THR A 165 -61.66 -12.75 38.65
C THR A 165 -62.48 -13.03 39.90
N LYS A 166 -63.76 -13.37 39.72
CA LYS A 166 -64.68 -13.68 40.82
C LYS A 166 -64.13 -14.81 41.70
N GLU A 167 -63.52 -15.82 41.09
CA GLU A 167 -62.92 -16.98 41.76
C GLU A 167 -61.73 -16.58 42.64
N GLN A 168 -60.87 -15.68 42.15
CA GLN A 168 -59.75 -15.17 42.91
C GLN A 168 -60.21 -14.39 44.14
N ILE A 169 -61.31 -13.65 44.02
CA ILE A 169 -61.87 -12.85 45.12
C ILE A 169 -62.54 -13.75 46.17
N ILE A 170 -63.32 -14.75 45.78
CA ILE A 170 -63.99 -15.68 46.72
C ILE A 170 -62.97 -16.52 47.52
N ASN A 171 -61.82 -16.82 46.93
CA ASN A 171 -60.77 -17.60 47.58
C ASN A 171 -59.94 -16.80 48.60
N ILE A 172 -60.16 -15.50 48.77
CA ILE A 172 -59.53 -14.70 49.84
C ILE A 172 -60.08 -15.16 51.19
N LYS A 173 -59.20 -15.67 52.06
CA LYS A 173 -59.56 -16.23 53.37
C LYS A 173 -60.02 -15.16 54.34
N ASP A 174 -59.35 -14.01 54.37
CA ASP A 174 -59.72 -12.88 55.22
C ASP A 174 -61.01 -12.21 54.70
N ALA A 175 -61.99 -12.04 55.60
CA ALA A 175 -63.29 -11.50 55.21
C ALA A 175 -63.25 -10.01 54.86
N THR A 176 -62.38 -9.26 55.54
CA THR A 176 -62.21 -7.81 55.35
C THR A 176 -61.53 -7.54 54.01
N GLU A 177 -60.46 -8.28 53.71
CA GLU A 177 -59.76 -8.21 52.43
C GLU A 177 -60.64 -8.65 51.27
N ARG A 178 -61.43 -9.72 51.45
CA ARG A 178 -62.39 -10.18 50.44
C ARG A 178 -63.41 -9.10 50.13
N GLN A 179 -63.92 -8.40 51.13
CA GLN A 179 -64.90 -7.33 50.93
C GLN A 179 -64.30 -6.09 50.25
N ALA A 180 -63.06 -5.72 50.59
CA ALA A 180 -62.32 -4.68 49.89
C ALA A 180 -62.08 -5.04 48.40
N ALA A 181 -61.74 -6.29 48.11
CA ALA A 181 -61.54 -6.78 46.75
C ALA A 181 -62.84 -6.81 45.93
N ILE A 182 -64.00 -7.12 46.54
CA ILE A 182 -65.32 -7.01 45.90
C ILE A 182 -65.62 -5.54 45.55
N ALA A 183 -65.35 -4.62 46.47
CA ALA A 183 -65.58 -3.18 46.25
C ALA A 183 -64.67 -2.61 45.15
N ALA A 184 -63.44 -3.10 45.05
CA ALA A 184 -62.48 -2.72 44.01
C ALA A 184 -62.77 -3.37 42.64
N ASN A 185 -63.53 -4.48 42.59
CA ASN A 185 -63.85 -5.23 41.37
C ASN A 185 -65.36 -5.52 41.24
N PRO A 186 -66.23 -4.50 41.25
CA PRO A 186 -67.69 -4.69 41.28
C PRO A 186 -68.19 -5.43 40.01
N GLU A 187 -67.52 -5.24 38.88
CA GLU A 187 -67.87 -5.90 37.62
C GLU A 187 -67.71 -7.43 37.67
N ALA A 188 -66.77 -7.96 38.47
CA ALA A 188 -66.61 -9.42 38.65
C ALA A 188 -67.84 -10.08 39.30
N PHE A 189 -68.70 -9.28 39.94
CA PHE A 189 -69.93 -9.70 40.59
C PHE A 189 -71.19 -9.17 39.89
N GLY A 190 -71.05 -8.57 38.69
CA GLY A 190 -72.17 -7.96 37.96
C GLY A 190 -72.77 -6.74 38.68
N LEU A 191 -72.00 -6.12 39.58
CA LEU A 191 -72.40 -4.90 40.27
C LEU A 191 -71.95 -3.71 39.43
N ALA A 192 -72.83 -2.74 39.21
CA ALA A 192 -72.43 -1.48 38.59
C ALA A 192 -71.43 -0.76 39.50
N ALA A 193 -70.30 -0.30 38.95
CA ALA A 193 -69.38 0.56 39.68
C ALA A 193 -70.17 1.81 40.12
N LYS A 194 -70.26 2.06 41.43
CA LYS A 194 -70.76 3.35 41.91
C LYS A 194 -69.72 4.40 41.54
N GLU A 195 -70.13 5.37 40.73
CA GLU A 195 -69.39 6.62 40.52
C GLU A 195 -69.17 7.36 41.85
#